data_AF-A0A844ZI40-F1
#
_entry.id   AF-A0A844ZI40-F1
#
_cell.length_a   1.000
_cell.length_b   1.000
_cell.length_c   1.000
_cell.angle_alpha   90.00
_cell.angle_beta   90.00
_cell.angle_gamma   90.00
#
_symmetry.space_group_name_H-M   'P 1'
#
loop_
_entity.id
_entity.type
_entity.pdbx_description
1 polymer ?
#
loop_
_entity_poly.entity_id
_entity_poly.type
_entity_poly.pdbx_seq_one_letter_code
_entity_poly.pdbx_strand_id
1 'polypeptide(L)'
;MKKLVLALTLASVTAPVAAQDWRDPGVAAKINETFNGMADYCSETFGFTRLPPVENGNKVEAYLLLQPLPEMTLKEWVRIIDQASVFIDMDSDEKEILAQRAADALVAAERDPSVRESAEHLYVTTIMGPINDSLTGCEAAVRSSFFSSNYFTGVGSADDLEAGVRERFHVSIGE
;
A
#
# COMPACT_ATOMS: atom_id res chain seq x y z
N MET A 1 24.63 3.62 -11.61
CA MET A 1 23.25 3.40 -11.12
C MET A 1 23.01 4.36 -9.96
N LYS A 2 22.30 5.47 -10.21
CA LYS A 2 22.03 6.50 -9.18
C LYS A 2 20.90 6.03 -8.27
N LYS A 3 21.13 6.17 -6.97
CA LYS A 3 20.26 5.88 -5.84
C LYS A 3 18.98 6.72 -5.89
N LEU A 4 17.85 6.12 -5.52
CA LEU A 4 16.68 6.82 -5.00
C LEU A 4 15.91 5.85 -4.11
N VAL A 5 16.34 5.75 -2.85
CA VAL A 5 15.47 5.28 -1.76
C VAL A 5 14.65 6.52 -1.41
N LEU A 6 13.48 6.65 -2.03
CA LEU A 6 12.50 7.65 -1.63
C LEU A 6 11.87 7.12 -0.34
N ALA A 7 12.46 7.49 0.80
CA ALA A 7 11.82 7.32 2.09
C ALA A 7 10.61 8.26 2.12
N LEU A 8 9.46 7.79 1.60
CA LEU A 8 8.16 8.37 1.90
C LEU A 8 7.91 8.12 3.38
N THR A 9 8.38 9.05 4.21
CA THR A 9 7.89 9.16 5.58
C THR A 9 6.42 9.56 5.47
N LEU A 10 5.52 8.58 5.47
CA LEU A 10 4.14 8.76 5.89
C LEU A 10 4.24 9.23 7.34
N ALA A 11 4.39 10.54 7.52
CA ALA A 11 4.61 11.15 8.81
C ALA A 11 3.45 10.73 9.70
N SER A 12 3.76 9.90 10.70
CA SER A 12 2.85 9.31 11.66
C SER A 12 1.87 10.40 12.13
N VAL A 13 0.65 10.35 11.62
CA VAL A 13 -0.40 11.28 12.03
C VAL A 13 -0.84 10.80 13.41
N THR A 14 -0.19 11.31 14.46
CA THR A 14 -0.44 10.95 15.86
C THR A 14 -1.79 11.43 16.41
N ALA A 15 -2.71 11.82 15.53
CA ALA A 15 -4.14 11.89 15.80
C ALA A 15 -4.88 11.28 14.61
N PRO A 16 -5.85 10.38 14.80
CA PRO A 16 -6.64 9.87 13.69
C PRO A 16 -7.27 11.07 12.97
N VAL A 17 -7.03 11.19 11.66
CA VAL A 17 -7.58 12.25 10.80
C VAL A 17 -9.09 12.44 11.01
N ALA A 18 -9.80 11.37 11.42
CA ALA A 18 -11.21 11.37 11.79
C ALA A 18 -11.59 12.19 13.04
N ALA A 19 -10.62 12.68 13.83
CA ALA A 19 -10.86 13.52 15.01
C ALA A 19 -10.51 15.00 14.79
N GLN A 20 -9.95 15.35 13.63
CA GLN A 20 -9.59 16.71 13.28
C GLN A 20 -10.70 17.34 12.42
N ASP A 21 -11.01 18.62 12.65
CA ASP A 21 -12.01 19.31 11.84
C ASP A 21 -11.46 19.50 10.42
N TRP A 22 -11.99 18.73 9.47
CA TRP A 22 -11.59 18.77 8.06
C TRP A 22 -11.89 20.11 7.38
N ARG A 23 -12.67 20.98 8.04
CA ARG A 23 -12.92 22.37 7.61
C ARG A 23 -11.73 23.28 7.91
N ASP A 24 -10.78 22.85 8.74
CA ASP A 24 -9.50 23.54 8.89
C ASP A 24 -8.69 23.38 7.59
N PRO A 25 -8.31 24.48 6.91
CA PRO A 25 -7.52 24.42 5.69
C PRO A 25 -6.21 23.62 5.83
N GLY A 26 -5.58 23.64 7.02
CA GLY A 26 -4.37 22.87 7.30
C GLY A 26 -4.62 21.36 7.34
N VAL A 27 -5.77 20.94 7.85
CA VAL A 27 -6.19 19.53 7.88
C VAL A 27 -6.55 19.05 6.47
N ALA A 28 -7.33 19.83 5.72
CA ALA A 28 -7.68 19.50 4.33
C ALA A 28 -6.44 19.38 3.43
N ALA A 29 -5.45 20.26 3.62
CA ALA A 29 -4.17 20.18 2.91
C ALA A 29 -3.42 18.88 3.22
N LYS A 30 -3.37 18.48 4.50
CA LYS A 30 -2.71 17.24 4.93
C LYS A 30 -3.41 15.98 4.37
N ILE A 31 -4.73 15.95 4.37
CA ILE A 31 -5.51 14.86 3.74
C ILE A 31 -5.15 14.75 2.26
N ASN A 32 -5.11 15.89 1.56
CA ASN A 32 -4.76 15.94 0.16
C ASN A 32 -3.32 15.47 -0.12
N GLU A 33 -2.36 15.83 0.74
CA GLU A 33 -0.99 15.34 0.68
C GLU A 33 -0.93 13.80 0.85
N THR A 34 -1.63 13.26 1.84
CA THR A 34 -1.74 11.80 2.05
C THR A 34 -2.32 11.11 0.81
N PHE A 35 -3.35 11.66 0.18
CA PHE A 35 -3.93 11.09 -1.04
C PHE A 35 -2.99 11.13 -2.24
N ASN A 36 -2.20 12.20 -2.39
CA ASN A 36 -1.16 12.25 -3.42
C ASN A 36 -0.08 11.20 -3.17
N GLY A 37 0.41 11.06 -1.93
CA GLY A 37 1.40 10.04 -1.57
C GLY A 37 0.89 8.61 -1.79
N MET A 38 -0.38 8.34 -1.43
CA MET A 38 -1.02 7.05 -1.72
C MET A 38 -1.11 6.79 -3.23
N ALA A 39 -1.43 7.81 -4.02
CA ALA A 39 -1.51 7.68 -5.47
C ALA A 39 -0.15 7.38 -6.12
N ASP A 40 0.90 8.03 -5.63
CA ASP A 40 2.28 7.76 -6.06
C ASP A 40 2.66 6.33 -5.70
N TYR A 41 2.42 5.90 -4.45
CA TYR A 41 2.68 4.53 -4.01
C TYR A 41 1.95 3.48 -4.85
N CYS A 42 0.64 3.64 -5.07
CA CYS A 42 -0.14 2.70 -5.86
C CYS A 42 0.34 2.66 -7.32
N SER A 43 0.74 3.79 -7.88
CA SER A 43 1.25 3.86 -9.25
C SER A 43 2.62 3.20 -9.39
N GLU A 44 3.55 3.53 -8.51
CA GLU A 44 4.93 3.04 -8.55
C GLU A 44 5.05 1.55 -8.18
N THR A 45 4.21 1.08 -7.26
CA THR A 45 4.29 -0.30 -6.75
C THR A 45 3.46 -1.27 -7.57
N PHE A 46 2.25 -0.88 -7.98
CA PHE A 46 1.28 -1.79 -8.60
C PHE A 46 0.90 -1.41 -10.02
N GLY A 47 1.46 -0.34 -10.58
CA GLY A 47 1.22 0.06 -11.97
C GLY A 47 -0.10 0.78 -12.23
N PHE A 48 -0.79 1.29 -11.19
CA PHE A 48 -1.92 2.18 -11.40
C PHE A 48 -1.52 3.44 -12.19
N THR A 49 -2.46 4.03 -12.94
CA THR A 49 -2.21 5.26 -13.69
C THR A 49 -2.34 6.47 -12.79
N ARG A 50 -1.20 7.11 -12.47
CA ARG A 50 -1.17 8.36 -11.71
C ARG A 50 -1.77 9.52 -12.51
N LEU A 51 -2.73 10.23 -11.92
CA LEU A 51 -3.23 11.50 -12.44
C LEU A 51 -2.29 12.64 -12.00
N PRO A 52 -2.36 13.83 -12.61
CA PRO A 52 -1.60 14.98 -12.14
C PRO A 52 -1.84 15.26 -10.65
N PRO A 53 -0.79 15.60 -9.87
CA PRO A 53 -0.94 15.90 -8.45
C PRO A 53 -1.96 16.99 -8.18
N VAL A 54 -2.77 16.79 -7.13
CA VAL A 54 -3.72 17.82 -6.68
C VAL A 54 -2.97 18.79 -5.78
N GLU A 55 -2.80 20.04 -6.21
CA GLU A 55 -1.95 21.02 -5.51
C GLU A 55 -2.63 21.70 -4.31
N ASN A 56 -3.97 21.72 -4.23
CA ASN A 56 -4.72 22.47 -3.21
C ASN A 56 -5.74 21.59 -2.47
N GLY A 57 -5.82 21.72 -1.14
CA GLY A 57 -6.79 21.01 -0.27
C GLY A 57 -8.28 21.30 -0.57
N ASN A 58 -8.56 22.35 -1.35
CA ASN A 58 -9.91 22.79 -1.68
C ASN A 58 -10.79 21.70 -2.35
N LYS A 59 -10.19 20.72 -3.04
CA LYS A 59 -10.96 19.62 -3.65
C LYS A 59 -11.53 18.65 -2.62
N VAL A 60 -10.76 18.35 -1.57
CA VAL A 60 -11.18 17.48 -0.46
C VAL A 60 -12.32 18.15 0.29
N GLU A 61 -12.13 19.41 0.67
CA GLU A 61 -13.15 20.20 1.37
C GLU A 61 -14.44 20.33 0.53
N ALA A 62 -14.33 20.70 -0.74
CA ALA A 62 -15.48 20.84 -1.64
C ALA A 62 -16.25 19.51 -1.80
N TYR A 63 -15.54 18.39 -1.90
CA TYR A 63 -16.19 17.09 -1.98
C TYR A 63 -16.95 16.75 -0.69
N LEU A 64 -16.33 16.98 0.47
CA LEU A 64 -16.92 16.70 1.78
C LEU A 64 -18.14 17.59 2.07
N LEU A 65 -18.12 18.86 1.66
CA LEU A 65 -19.28 19.78 1.78
C LEU A 65 -20.51 19.29 1.00
N LEU A 66 -20.31 18.48 -0.05
CA LEU A 66 -21.39 17.90 -0.85
C LEU A 66 -21.83 16.52 -0.35
N GLN A 67 -21.12 15.93 0.61
CA GLN A 67 -21.50 14.63 1.16
C GLN A 67 -22.63 14.79 2.18
N PRO A 68 -23.63 13.89 2.19
CA PRO A 68 -24.67 13.90 3.21
C PRO A 68 -24.12 13.54 4.60
N LEU A 69 -23.02 12.78 4.64
CA LEU A 69 -22.34 12.32 5.86
C LEU A 69 -20.81 12.43 5.66
N PRO A 70 -20.22 13.65 5.76
CA PRO A 70 -18.78 13.85 5.52
C PRO A 70 -17.91 13.03 6.47
N GLU A 71 -18.28 12.91 7.74
CA GLU A 71 -17.52 12.13 8.72
C GLU A 71 -17.47 10.64 8.40
N MET A 72 -18.54 10.09 7.80
CA MET A 72 -18.54 8.70 7.33
C MET A 72 -17.66 8.51 6.09
N THR A 73 -17.65 9.52 5.22
CA THR A 73 -16.78 9.53 4.03
C THR A 73 -15.31 9.56 4.44
N LEU A 74 -14.95 10.42 5.41
CA LEU A 74 -13.60 10.49 5.95
C LEU A 74 -13.17 9.16 6.59
N LYS A 75 -14.03 8.53 7.39
CA LYS A 75 -13.74 7.21 7.98
C LYS A 75 -13.47 6.16 6.91
N GLU A 76 -14.23 6.16 5.83
CA GLU A 76 -14.01 5.23 4.71
C GLU A 76 -12.68 5.51 4.00
N TRP A 77 -12.34 6.78 3.78
CA TRP A 77 -11.04 7.14 3.20
C TRP A 77 -9.87 6.74 4.09
N VAL A 78 -9.97 6.92 5.40
CA VAL A 78 -8.96 6.43 6.36
C VAL A 78 -8.80 4.92 6.23
N ARG A 79 -9.91 4.16 6.23
CA ARG A 79 -9.87 2.70 6.05
C ARG A 79 -9.19 2.29 4.74
N ILE A 80 -9.44 3.02 3.65
CA ILE A 80 -8.81 2.78 2.35
C ILE A 80 -7.30 3.04 2.41
N ILE A 81 -6.88 4.16 3.03
CA ILE A 81 -5.46 4.50 3.20
C ILE A 81 -4.77 3.45 4.05
N ASP A 82 -5.31 3.14 5.23
CA ASP A 82 -4.74 2.16 6.17
C ASP A 82 -4.56 0.80 5.47
N GLN A 83 -5.53 0.41 4.64
CA GLN A 83 -5.45 -0.81 3.85
C GLN A 83 -4.40 -0.71 2.74
N ALA A 84 -4.27 0.43 2.06
CA ALA A 84 -3.26 0.63 1.02
C ALA A 84 -1.84 0.70 1.60
N SER A 85 -1.67 1.19 2.83
CA SER A 85 -0.36 1.39 3.46
C SER A 85 0.11 0.23 4.34
N VAL A 86 -0.64 -0.87 4.45
CA VAL A 86 -0.31 -2.06 5.28
C VAL A 86 1.16 -2.43 5.18
N PHE A 87 1.70 -2.62 3.98
CA PHE A 87 3.09 -3.03 3.82
C PHE A 87 4.11 -1.96 4.28
N ILE A 88 3.80 -0.69 4.05
CA ILE A 88 4.70 0.43 4.40
C ILE A 88 4.73 0.63 5.92
N ASP A 89 3.53 0.66 6.52
CA ASP A 89 3.32 1.03 7.92
C ASP A 89 3.51 -0.13 8.90
N MET A 90 3.67 -1.36 8.38
CA MET A 90 4.01 -2.52 9.19
C MET A 90 5.22 -2.26 10.08
N ASP A 91 5.10 -2.61 11.35
CA ASP A 91 6.17 -2.36 12.32
C ASP A 91 7.38 -3.28 12.10
N SER A 92 8.49 -2.99 12.79
CA SER A 92 9.72 -3.75 12.64
C SER A 92 9.60 -5.21 13.08
N ASP A 93 8.78 -5.46 14.10
CA ASP A 93 8.69 -6.77 14.74
C ASP A 93 7.85 -7.71 13.87
N GLU A 94 6.75 -7.19 13.30
CA GLU A 94 5.96 -7.89 12.28
C GLU A 94 6.80 -8.20 11.03
N LYS A 95 7.60 -7.22 10.55
CA LYS A 95 8.55 -7.43 9.44
C LYS A 95 9.57 -8.52 9.76
N GLU A 96 10.11 -8.54 10.97
CA GLU A 96 11.06 -9.57 11.42
C GLU A 96 10.42 -10.96 11.47
N ILE A 97 9.19 -11.07 11.98
CA ILE A 97 8.44 -12.33 12.01
C ILE A 97 8.22 -12.87 10.59
N LEU A 98 7.79 -12.03 9.65
CA LEU A 98 7.59 -12.45 8.26
C LEU A 98 8.92 -12.85 7.61
N ALA A 99 10.00 -12.10 7.85
CA ALA A 99 11.33 -12.43 7.36
C ALA A 99 11.82 -13.78 7.88
N GLN A 100 11.62 -14.07 9.17
CA GLN A 100 11.99 -15.35 9.76
C GLN A 100 11.17 -16.50 9.17
N ARG A 101 9.85 -16.33 8.98
CA ARG A 101 9.00 -17.36 8.37
C ARG A 101 9.39 -17.64 6.92
N ALA A 102 9.74 -16.61 6.16
CA ALA A 102 10.27 -16.77 4.80
C ALA A 102 11.63 -17.49 4.82
N ALA A 103 12.52 -17.15 5.75
CA ALA A 103 13.82 -17.82 5.91
C ALA A 103 13.66 -19.31 6.27
N ASP A 104 12.71 -19.65 7.16
CA ASP A 104 12.42 -21.04 7.53
C ASP A 104 11.95 -21.86 6.32
N ALA A 105 11.18 -21.26 5.41
CA ALA A 105 10.75 -21.90 4.18
C ALA A 105 11.94 -22.22 3.26
N LEU A 106 12.89 -21.29 3.10
CA LEU A 106 14.12 -21.52 2.35
C LEU A 106 14.93 -22.68 2.95
N VAL A 107 15.13 -22.68 4.26
CA VAL A 107 15.87 -23.73 4.97
C VAL A 107 15.18 -25.10 4.80
N ALA A 108 13.85 -25.16 4.81
CA ALA A 108 13.11 -26.40 4.57
C ALA A 108 13.35 -26.93 3.14
N ALA A 109 13.30 -26.05 2.13
CA ALA A 109 13.53 -26.39 0.72
C ALA A 109 14.96 -26.85 0.42
N GLU A 110 15.96 -26.29 1.12
CA GLU A 110 17.36 -26.70 1.04
C GLU A 110 17.60 -28.07 1.66
N ARG A 111 16.95 -28.36 2.79
CA ARG A 111 17.14 -29.61 3.55
C ARG A 111 16.46 -30.80 2.89
N ASP A 112 15.29 -30.59 2.29
CA ASP A 112 14.52 -31.66 1.68
C ASP A 112 13.87 -31.19 0.35
N PRO A 113 14.41 -31.63 -0.80
CA PRO A 113 13.84 -31.29 -2.10
C PRO A 113 12.38 -31.70 -2.29
N SER A 114 11.88 -32.70 -1.55
CA SER A 114 10.49 -33.17 -1.66
C SER A 114 9.46 -32.17 -1.13
N VAL A 115 9.88 -31.19 -0.32
CA VAL A 115 8.98 -30.15 0.22
C VAL A 115 9.07 -28.81 -0.52
N ARG A 116 9.87 -28.71 -1.59
CA ARG A 116 10.17 -27.44 -2.28
C ARG A 116 8.93 -26.66 -2.72
N GLU A 117 7.96 -27.32 -3.33
CA GLU A 117 6.72 -26.65 -3.76
C GLU A 117 5.94 -26.06 -2.57
N SER A 118 5.84 -26.80 -1.46
CA SER A 118 5.19 -26.33 -0.24
C SER A 118 5.96 -25.17 0.40
N ALA A 119 7.30 -25.23 0.37
CA ALA A 119 8.17 -24.18 0.87
C ALA A 119 8.11 -22.91 0.01
N GLU A 120 8.10 -23.04 -1.31
CA GLU A 120 7.91 -21.91 -2.24
C GLU A 120 6.57 -21.24 -1.97
N HIS A 121 5.50 -22.02 -1.86
CA HIS A 121 4.18 -21.49 -1.54
C HIS A 121 4.18 -20.71 -0.22
N LEU A 122 4.79 -21.26 0.85
CA LEU A 122 4.90 -20.56 2.13
C LEU A 122 5.74 -19.28 2.02
N TYR A 123 6.87 -19.33 1.32
CA TYR A 123 7.75 -18.17 1.10
C TYR A 123 7.01 -17.05 0.38
N VAL A 124 6.39 -17.38 -0.76
CA VAL A 124 5.67 -16.43 -1.61
C VAL A 124 4.49 -15.84 -0.84
N THR A 125 3.65 -16.66 -0.21
CA THR A 125 2.47 -16.16 0.53
C THR A 125 2.85 -15.30 1.73
N THR A 126 3.95 -15.61 2.41
CA THR A 126 4.45 -14.82 3.55
C THR A 126 4.86 -13.41 3.11
N ILE A 127 5.54 -13.29 1.97
CA ILE A 127 6.01 -12.00 1.45
C ILE A 127 4.87 -11.24 0.74
N MET A 128 4.09 -11.93 -0.07
CA MET A 128 3.04 -11.33 -0.89
C MET A 128 1.78 -10.99 -0.10
N GLY A 129 1.54 -11.61 1.07
CA GLY A 129 0.34 -11.34 1.88
C GLY A 129 0.11 -9.85 2.15
N PRO A 130 1.04 -9.14 2.81
CA PRO A 130 0.91 -7.71 3.06
C PRO A 130 0.86 -6.86 1.78
N ILE A 131 1.56 -7.28 0.73
CA ILE A 131 1.58 -6.60 -0.58
C ILE A 131 0.19 -6.69 -1.23
N ASN A 132 -0.46 -7.84 -1.16
CA ASN A 132 -1.81 -8.07 -1.68
C ASN A 132 -2.88 -7.30 -0.88
N ASP A 133 -2.67 -7.15 0.43
CA ASP A 133 -3.53 -6.29 1.26
C ASP A 133 -3.42 -4.83 0.82
N SER A 134 -2.19 -4.34 0.60
CA SER A 134 -1.91 -3.01 0.04
C SER A 134 -2.55 -2.81 -1.35
N LEU A 135 -2.43 -3.80 -2.25
CA LEU A 135 -3.08 -3.77 -3.56
C LEU A 135 -4.61 -3.65 -3.42
N THR A 136 -5.21 -4.41 -2.52
CA THR A 136 -6.66 -4.37 -2.27
C THR A 136 -7.11 -2.97 -1.81
N GLY A 137 -6.30 -2.28 -1.02
CA GLY A 137 -6.52 -0.88 -0.65
C GLY A 137 -6.49 0.06 -1.86
N CYS A 138 -5.48 -0.06 -2.73
CA CYS A 138 -5.39 0.70 -3.97
C CYS A 138 -6.60 0.45 -4.91
N GLU A 139 -7.05 -0.79 -5.03
CA GLU A 139 -8.25 -1.12 -5.81
C GLU A 139 -9.53 -0.52 -5.19
N ALA A 140 -9.65 -0.55 -3.86
CA ALA A 140 -10.77 0.08 -3.16
C ALA A 140 -10.80 1.59 -3.40
N ALA A 141 -9.64 2.24 -3.40
CA ALA A 141 -9.52 3.64 -3.75
C ALA A 141 -10.02 3.90 -5.18
N VAL A 142 -9.57 3.17 -6.21
CA VAL A 142 -10.02 3.39 -7.59
C VAL A 142 -11.53 3.19 -7.77
N ARG A 143 -12.17 2.32 -6.97
CA ARG A 143 -13.64 2.18 -6.98
C ARG A 143 -14.37 3.41 -6.45
N SER A 144 -13.71 4.27 -5.68
CA SER A 144 -14.24 5.57 -5.29
C SER A 144 -14.16 6.55 -6.46
N SER A 145 -15.29 7.19 -6.78
CA SER A 145 -15.34 8.23 -7.82
C SER A 145 -14.42 9.42 -7.51
N PHE A 146 -14.22 9.73 -6.24
CA PHE A 146 -13.34 10.82 -5.82
C PHE A 146 -11.88 10.53 -6.15
N PHE A 147 -11.36 9.36 -5.77
CA PHE A 147 -9.98 8.97 -6.03
C PHE A 147 -9.71 8.78 -7.53
N SER A 148 -10.58 8.04 -8.23
CA SER A 148 -10.45 7.78 -9.67
C SER A 148 -10.48 9.02 -10.55
N SER A 149 -11.14 10.09 -10.09
CA SER A 149 -11.22 11.35 -10.84
C SER A 149 -10.10 12.34 -10.51
N ASN A 150 -9.37 12.16 -9.41
CA ASN A 150 -8.47 13.19 -8.90
C ASN A 150 -7.04 12.72 -8.62
N TYR A 151 -6.82 11.44 -8.30
CA TYR A 151 -5.52 10.98 -7.81
C TYR A 151 -4.91 9.90 -8.70
N PHE A 152 -5.61 8.80 -8.94
CA PHE A 152 -5.13 7.70 -9.79
C PHE A 152 -6.27 6.82 -10.28
N THR A 153 -6.05 6.09 -11.38
CA THR A 153 -7.06 5.26 -12.04
C THR A 153 -6.44 3.99 -12.62
N GLY A 154 -7.25 3.18 -13.30
CA GLY A 154 -6.82 1.96 -13.98
C GLY A 154 -6.87 0.73 -13.10
N VAL A 155 -6.17 -0.32 -13.53
CA VAL A 155 -6.07 -1.61 -12.85
C VAL A 155 -4.60 -1.84 -12.53
N GLY A 156 -4.29 -2.07 -11.26
CA GLY A 156 -2.97 -2.49 -10.83
C GLY A 156 -2.84 -4.01 -10.79
N SER A 157 -1.61 -4.49 -10.67
CA SER A 157 -1.31 -5.91 -10.47
C SER A 157 -0.10 -6.07 -9.54
N ALA A 158 -0.04 -7.22 -8.87
CA ALA A 158 1.12 -7.67 -8.12
C ALA A 158 1.87 -8.82 -8.82
N ASP A 159 1.51 -9.17 -10.06
CA ASP A 159 2.05 -10.33 -10.77
C ASP A 159 3.57 -10.25 -10.97
N ASP A 160 4.09 -9.08 -11.38
CA ASP A 160 5.53 -8.88 -11.57
C ASP A 160 6.30 -8.95 -10.23
N LEU A 161 5.67 -8.49 -9.13
CA LEU A 161 6.23 -8.58 -7.79
C LEU A 161 6.27 -10.05 -7.33
N GLU A 162 5.17 -10.79 -7.53
CA GLU A 162 5.10 -12.21 -7.20
C GLU A 162 6.11 -13.01 -8.00
N ALA A 163 6.23 -12.75 -9.31
CA ALA A 163 7.22 -13.38 -10.17
C ALA A 163 8.65 -13.15 -9.64
N GLY A 164 8.98 -11.91 -9.26
CA GLY A 164 10.27 -11.59 -8.65
C GLY A 164 10.47 -12.22 -7.25
N VAL A 165 9.42 -12.43 -6.47
CA VAL A 165 9.49 -13.18 -5.20
C VAL A 165 9.77 -14.66 -5.46
N ARG A 166 9.09 -15.28 -6.43
CA ARG A 166 9.34 -16.67 -6.83
C ARG A 166 10.75 -16.86 -7.37
N GLU A 167 11.22 -15.96 -8.23
CA GLU A 167 12.60 -15.98 -8.73
C GLU A 167 13.61 -15.94 -7.57
N ARG A 168 13.40 -15.06 -6.58
CA ARG A 168 14.26 -14.99 -5.39
C ARG A 168 14.28 -16.29 -4.60
N PHE A 169 13.16 -17.00 -4.51
CA PHE A 169 13.13 -18.32 -3.85
C PHE A 169 14.06 -19.30 -4.57
N HIS A 170 13.89 -19.49 -5.88
CA HIS A 170 14.70 -20.43 -6.68
C HIS A 170 16.19 -20.10 -6.63
N VAL A 171 16.56 -18.83 -6.84
CA VAL A 171 17.96 -18.37 -6.75
C VAL A 171 18.56 -18.65 -5.37
N SER A 172 17.76 -18.51 -4.31
CA SER A 172 18.24 -18.72 -2.93
C SER A 172 18.54 -20.19 -2.64
N ILE A 173 17.85 -21.12 -3.28
CA ILE A 173 18.07 -22.57 -3.12
C ILE A 173 18.95 -23.19 -4.22
N GLY A 174 19.50 -22.38 -5.12
CA GLY A 174 20.41 -22.80 -6.18
C GLY A 174 19.75 -23.41 -7.42
N GLU A 175 18.52 -23.00 -7.74
CA GLU A 175 17.76 -23.33 -8.97
C GLU A 175 17.73 -22.13 -9.93
#